data_AF-A0A1X6N5N6-F1
#
_entry.id   AF-A0A1X6N5N6-F1
#
_cell.length_a   1.000
_cell.length_b   1.000
_cell.length_c   1.000
_cell.angle_alpha   90.00
_cell.angle_beta   90.00
_cell.angle_gamma   90.00
#
_symmetry.space_group_name_H-M   'P 1'
#
loop_
_entity.id
_entity.type
_entity.pdbx_description
1 polymer ?
#
loop_
_entity_poly.entity_id
_entity_poly.type
_entity_poly.pdbx_seq_one_letter_code
_entity_poly.pdbx_strand_id
1 'polypeptide(L)'
;LSSRTPSISDRSKSYTRESNAVFAIQREMLREMRSSPVELSLWIPSPSYLSSIQHIQTIRRLTLSELNLDNEEYPNDAEASQLPSPTVSSLTLNRCRLSMSEAVQAFPNVRELRVECRFDSNSTSSVCWPHMDYVGGPIELLEKWSFNCYVHHLSITSALYLDSAHDVTVLNTRTHLAHDGHRSITPMLDKLEQQVHVLIEHIHSLQYVSIQYTTSRALDAGWWRIVRSGEERTVERISQYDAEQIRAKINARDLDPALFI
;
A
#
# COMPACT_ATOMS: atom_id res chain seq x y z
N LEU A 1 52.58 -14.50 -6.81
CA LEU A 1 51.49 -13.59 -6.40
C LEU A 1 50.17 -14.25 -6.78
N SER A 2 49.54 -14.97 -5.86
CA SER A 2 48.26 -15.64 -6.10
C SER A 2 47.14 -14.72 -5.61
N SER A 3 46.41 -14.11 -6.56
CA SER A 3 45.26 -13.26 -6.28
C SER A 3 44.05 -14.13 -5.99
N ARG A 4 43.76 -14.34 -4.70
CA ARG A 4 42.55 -15.03 -4.23
C ARG A 4 41.36 -14.08 -4.40
N THR A 5 40.49 -14.36 -5.36
CA THR A 5 39.19 -13.69 -5.48
C THR A 5 38.35 -14.01 -4.24
N PRO A 6 37.75 -13.00 -3.58
CA PRO A 6 36.95 -13.22 -2.38
C PRO A 6 35.71 -14.04 -2.72
N SER A 7 35.39 -15.01 -1.85
CA SER A 7 34.25 -15.90 -2.04
C SER A 7 32.93 -15.13 -1.91
N ILE A 8 31.85 -15.64 -2.50
CA ILE A 8 30.48 -15.07 -2.38
C ILE A 8 30.06 -14.94 -0.90
N SER A 9 30.54 -15.86 -0.05
CA SER A 9 30.39 -15.81 1.41
C SER A 9 31.06 -14.58 2.04
N ASP A 10 32.26 -14.22 1.59
CA ASP A 10 33.00 -13.07 2.15
C ASP A 10 32.37 -11.73 1.73
N ARG A 11 31.81 -11.67 0.51
CA ARG A 11 31.02 -10.51 0.07
C ARG A 11 29.72 -10.36 0.87
N SER A 12 29.00 -11.45 1.12
CA SER A 12 27.77 -11.42 1.93
C SER A 12 28.04 -10.89 3.35
N LYS A 13 29.16 -11.30 3.96
CA LYS A 13 29.57 -10.85 5.30
C LYS A 13 30.05 -9.39 5.37
N SER A 14 30.62 -8.84 4.29
CA SER A 14 31.03 -7.42 4.27
C SER A 14 29.82 -6.49 4.13
N TYR A 15 28.84 -6.86 3.29
CA TYR A 15 27.60 -6.09 3.10
C TYR A 15 26.75 -6.03 4.39
N THR A 16 26.66 -7.12 5.15
CA THR A 16 25.89 -7.13 6.41
C THR A 16 26.53 -6.26 7.49
N ARG A 17 27.86 -6.17 7.57
CA ARG A 17 28.55 -5.37 8.58
C ARG A 17 28.40 -3.85 8.36
N GLU A 18 28.50 -3.40 7.12
CA GLU A 18 28.30 -1.98 6.76
C GLU A 18 26.83 -1.56 6.93
N SER A 19 25.90 -2.42 6.54
CA SER A 19 24.47 -2.20 6.71
C SER A 19 24.06 -2.06 8.18
N ASN A 20 24.61 -2.92 9.06
CA ASN A 20 24.34 -2.84 10.51
C ASN A 20 24.80 -1.52 11.15
N ALA A 21 25.91 -0.94 10.67
CA ALA A 21 26.41 0.34 11.18
C ALA A 21 25.48 1.50 10.79
N VAL A 22 24.99 1.52 9.54
CA VAL A 22 24.04 2.53 9.06
C VAL A 22 22.75 2.50 9.87
N PHE A 23 22.22 1.30 10.16
CA PHE A 23 21.01 1.17 10.95
C PHE A 23 21.21 1.54 12.44
N ALA A 24 22.38 1.29 13.00
CA ALA A 24 22.71 1.76 14.35
C ALA A 24 22.72 3.30 14.42
N ILE A 25 23.32 3.97 13.43
CA ILE A 25 23.33 5.43 13.34
C ILE A 25 21.90 5.96 13.20
N GLN A 26 21.08 5.37 12.33
CA GLN A 26 19.69 5.77 12.16
C GLN A 26 18.89 5.66 13.47
N ARG A 27 19.06 4.58 14.25
CA ARG A 27 18.39 4.44 15.56
C ARG A 27 18.81 5.53 16.53
N GLU A 28 20.10 5.83 16.60
CA GLU A 28 20.58 6.88 17.50
C GLU A 28 20.05 8.24 17.08
N MET A 29 20.08 8.55 15.78
CA MET A 29 19.46 9.77 15.24
C MET A 29 17.98 9.88 15.59
N LEU A 30 17.22 8.79 15.53
CA LEU A 30 15.79 8.78 15.89
C LEU A 30 15.59 9.01 17.39
N ARG A 31 16.45 8.44 18.25
CA ARG A 31 16.38 8.61 19.71
C ARG A 31 16.75 10.02 20.17
N GLU A 32 17.73 10.64 19.52
CA GLU A 32 18.17 11.99 19.84
C GLU A 32 17.32 13.07 19.16
N MET A 33 16.39 12.68 18.30
CA MET A 33 15.58 13.59 17.50
C MET A 33 14.69 14.46 18.41
N ARG A 34 15.04 15.73 18.53
CA ARG A 34 14.23 16.73 19.26
C ARG A 34 13.18 17.40 18.39
N SER A 35 13.27 17.23 17.08
CA SER A 35 12.23 17.70 16.15
C SER A 35 10.99 16.83 16.25
N SER A 36 9.85 17.40 15.88
CA SER A 36 8.55 16.74 15.85
C SER A 36 8.11 16.49 14.41
N PRO A 37 8.71 15.51 13.70
CA PRO A 37 8.34 15.23 12.33
C PRO A 37 6.87 14.79 12.25
N VAL A 38 6.18 15.30 11.25
CA VAL A 38 4.81 14.85 10.88
C VAL A 38 4.87 13.66 9.93
N GLU A 39 5.95 13.59 9.14
CA GLU A 39 6.20 12.55 8.16
C GLU A 39 7.58 11.95 8.38
N LEU A 40 7.66 10.62 8.33
CA LEU A 40 8.89 9.88 8.54
C LEU A 40 8.96 8.69 7.56
N SER A 41 10.08 8.56 6.88
CA SER A 41 10.37 7.43 6.00
C SER A 41 11.56 6.66 6.55
N LEU A 42 11.36 5.38 6.83
CA LEU A 42 12.35 4.53 7.48
C LEU A 42 12.63 3.31 6.63
N TRP A 43 13.92 3.08 6.38
CA TRP A 43 14.41 1.75 6.08
C TRP A 43 14.55 1.00 7.41
N ILE A 44 13.82 -0.09 7.58
CA ILE A 44 13.82 -0.84 8.83
C ILE A 44 14.20 -2.28 8.54
N PRO A 45 15.28 -2.83 9.11
CA PRO A 45 15.61 -4.24 8.95
C PRO A 45 14.85 -5.16 9.90
N SER A 46 14.31 -4.67 11.04
CA SER A 46 13.60 -5.46 12.06
C SER A 46 12.52 -4.64 12.79
N PRO A 47 11.39 -5.25 13.23
CA PRO A 47 10.33 -4.57 13.99
C PRO A 47 10.82 -3.84 15.25
N SER A 48 11.92 -4.29 15.85
CA SER A 48 12.53 -3.65 17.02
C SER A 48 12.86 -2.16 16.79
N TYR A 49 13.04 -1.72 15.55
CA TYR A 49 13.28 -0.31 15.19
C TYR A 49 12.07 0.57 15.40
N LEU A 50 10.85 0.01 15.37
CA LEU A 50 9.64 0.76 15.67
C LEU A 50 9.67 1.30 17.11
N SER A 51 10.41 0.64 18.02
CA SER A 51 10.61 1.14 19.37
C SER A 51 11.32 2.50 19.41
N SER A 52 12.20 2.76 18.44
CA SER A 52 12.98 3.99 18.39
C SER A 52 12.16 5.21 18.02
N ILE A 53 10.93 5.04 17.53
CA ILE A 53 10.03 6.14 17.16
C ILE A 53 8.81 6.27 18.07
N GLN A 54 8.68 5.41 19.09
CA GLN A 54 7.55 5.43 20.04
C GLN A 54 7.39 6.77 20.76
N HIS A 55 8.50 7.44 21.06
CA HIS A 55 8.50 8.72 21.76
C HIS A 55 8.08 9.88 20.85
N ILE A 56 8.03 9.68 19.53
CA ILE A 56 7.73 10.72 18.54
C ILE A 56 6.22 10.71 18.22
N GLN A 57 5.44 11.30 19.12
CA GLN A 57 3.97 11.34 19.06
C GLN A 57 3.41 12.27 17.95
N THR A 58 4.27 12.88 17.13
CA THR A 58 3.83 13.79 16.06
C THR A 58 3.74 13.14 14.70
N ILE A 59 4.27 11.91 14.56
CA ILE A 59 4.28 11.19 13.29
C ILE A 59 2.84 10.84 12.93
N ARG A 60 2.38 11.37 11.79
CA ARG A 60 1.09 11.03 11.18
C ARG A 60 1.26 10.21 9.91
N ARG A 61 2.36 10.40 9.18
CA ARG A 61 2.68 9.68 7.95
C ARG A 61 3.95 8.87 8.15
N LEU A 62 3.86 7.56 7.98
CA LEU A 62 4.98 6.65 8.16
C LEU A 62 5.16 5.81 6.91
N THR A 63 6.33 5.88 6.29
CA THR A 63 6.75 4.96 5.23
C THR A 63 7.75 3.98 5.81
N LEU A 64 7.46 2.69 5.69
CA LEU A 64 8.34 1.60 6.08
C LEU A 64 8.85 0.90 4.82
N SER A 65 10.17 0.74 4.74
CA SER A 65 10.85 0.09 3.62
C SER A 65 11.70 -1.10 4.08
N GLU A 66 11.63 -2.20 3.34
CA GLU A 66 12.50 -3.39 3.45
C GLU A 66 12.53 -4.09 4.83
N LEU A 67 11.38 -4.13 5.50
CA LEU A 67 11.23 -4.83 6.78
C LEU A 67 11.30 -6.35 6.60
N ASN A 68 12.43 -6.96 6.99
CA ASN A 68 12.68 -8.40 6.86
C ASN A 68 12.66 -9.10 8.22
N LEU A 69 11.65 -9.93 8.46
CA LEU A 69 11.49 -10.67 9.72
C LEU A 69 12.41 -11.90 9.83
N ASP A 70 12.99 -12.38 8.72
CA ASP A 70 13.72 -13.65 8.69
C ASP A 70 15.15 -13.56 9.28
N ASN A 71 15.63 -12.36 9.55
CA ASN A 71 17.01 -12.12 10.00
C ASN A 71 17.17 -12.06 11.53
N GLU A 72 16.15 -12.46 12.30
CA GLU A 72 16.21 -12.53 13.76
C GLU A 72 17.03 -13.77 14.19
N GLU A 73 18.36 -13.73 13.98
CA GLU A 73 19.32 -14.64 14.65
C GLU A 73 19.67 -14.15 16.07
N TYR A 74 18.86 -13.25 16.65
CA TYR A 74 19.03 -12.75 18.02
C TYR A 74 17.97 -13.35 18.94
N PRO A 75 18.36 -13.86 20.13
CA PRO A 75 17.43 -14.51 21.03
C PRO A 75 16.44 -13.51 21.61
N ASN A 76 15.16 -13.83 21.40
CA ASN A 76 14.00 -13.35 22.11
C ASN A 76 14.16 -13.54 23.63
N ASP A 77 14.39 -12.46 24.38
CA ASP A 77 14.12 -12.44 25.83
C ASP A 77 13.47 -11.12 26.30
N ALA A 78 13.32 -10.14 25.41
CA ALA A 78 12.42 -9.03 25.67
C ALA A 78 11.15 -9.33 24.88
N GLU A 79 10.06 -9.65 25.58
CA GLU A 79 8.71 -9.51 25.06
C GLU A 79 8.69 -8.25 24.21
N ALA A 80 8.63 -8.41 22.88
CA ALA A 80 8.57 -7.32 21.94
C ALA A 80 7.24 -6.64 22.20
N SER A 81 7.26 -5.73 23.17
CA SER A 81 6.19 -4.83 23.53
C SER A 81 6.05 -3.93 22.32
N GLN A 82 5.32 -4.44 21.32
CA GLN A 82 4.83 -3.69 20.18
C GLN A 82 3.82 -2.70 20.75
N LEU A 83 4.35 -1.68 21.41
CA LEU A 83 3.56 -0.57 21.91
C LEU A 83 2.98 0.10 20.67
N PRO A 84 1.64 0.22 20.60
CA PRO A 84 1.00 0.85 19.46
C PRO A 84 1.52 2.28 19.31
N SER A 85 1.75 2.72 18.08
CA SER A 85 1.97 4.11 17.75
C SER A 85 0.62 4.72 17.33
N PRO A 86 -0.12 5.35 18.28
CA PRO A 86 -1.49 5.76 18.04
C PRO A 86 -1.59 6.96 17.09
N THR A 87 -0.49 7.61 16.71
CA THR A 87 -0.57 8.88 15.98
C THR A 87 -0.47 8.71 14.47
N VAL A 88 0.00 7.55 14.01
CA VAL A 88 0.13 7.23 12.58
C VAL A 88 -1.25 7.03 11.97
N SER A 89 -1.61 7.91 11.05
CA SER A 89 -2.87 7.87 10.30
C SER A 89 -2.67 7.46 8.84
N SER A 90 -1.46 7.57 8.31
CA SER A 90 -1.11 7.20 6.94
C SER A 90 0.13 6.31 6.96
N LEU A 91 0.00 5.09 6.45
CA LEU A 91 1.03 4.06 6.48
C LEU A 91 1.33 3.58 5.06
N THR A 92 2.59 3.70 4.66
CA THR A 92 3.09 3.13 3.41
C THR A 92 4.02 1.96 3.73
N LEU A 93 3.74 0.80 3.15
CA LEU A 93 4.53 -0.42 3.27
C LEU A 93 5.19 -0.73 1.93
N ASN A 94 6.52 -0.65 1.89
CA ASN A 94 7.31 -0.93 0.69
C ASN A 94 8.29 -2.09 0.97
N ARG A 95 8.08 -3.24 0.32
CA ARG A 95 8.89 -4.46 0.53
C ARG A 95 8.97 -4.87 2.00
N CYS A 96 7.93 -4.61 2.78
CA CYS A 96 7.83 -5.05 4.16
C CYS A 96 7.20 -6.43 4.23
N ARG A 97 7.73 -7.29 5.10
CA ARG A 97 7.17 -8.60 5.43
C ARG A 97 6.20 -8.58 6.63
N LEU A 98 5.80 -7.39 7.05
CA LEU A 98 4.83 -7.21 8.13
C LEU A 98 3.49 -7.83 7.72
N SER A 99 2.86 -8.65 8.56
CA SER A 99 1.50 -9.09 8.32
C SER A 99 0.49 -7.97 8.58
N MET A 100 -0.73 -8.08 8.02
CA MET A 100 -1.78 -7.08 8.28
C MET A 100 -2.18 -7.02 9.75
N SER A 101 -2.22 -8.16 10.45
CA SER A 101 -2.51 -8.19 11.89
C SER A 101 -1.47 -7.39 12.69
N GLU A 102 -0.18 -7.57 12.40
CA GLU A 102 0.88 -6.82 13.07
C GLU A 102 0.82 -5.33 12.73
N ALA A 103 0.53 -4.98 11.47
CA ALA A 103 0.36 -3.60 11.06
C ALA A 103 -0.80 -2.91 11.79
N VAL A 104 -1.95 -3.60 11.93
CA VAL A 104 -3.11 -3.05 12.65
C VAL A 104 -2.82 -2.91 14.14
N GLN A 105 -2.14 -3.89 14.75
CA GLN A 105 -1.76 -3.81 16.17
C GLN A 105 -0.76 -2.69 16.44
N ALA A 106 0.25 -2.54 15.58
CA ALA A 106 1.26 -1.50 15.72
C ALA A 106 0.74 -0.10 15.43
N PHE A 107 -0.24 0.05 14.53
CA PHE A 107 -0.75 1.34 14.06
C PHE A 107 -2.29 1.35 14.04
N PRO A 108 -2.96 1.37 15.20
CA PRO A 108 -4.41 1.17 15.29
C PRO A 108 -5.24 2.30 14.66
N ASN A 109 -4.65 3.50 14.48
CA ASN A 109 -5.35 4.69 13.98
C ASN A 109 -5.10 5.01 12.50
N VAL A 110 -4.58 4.04 11.73
CA VAL A 110 -4.38 4.21 10.29
C VAL A 110 -5.73 4.36 9.59
N ARG A 111 -5.78 5.40 8.75
CA ARG A 111 -6.90 5.74 7.87
C ARG A 111 -6.53 5.63 6.39
N GLU A 112 -5.24 5.65 6.08
CA GLU A 112 -4.69 5.51 4.74
C GLU A 112 -3.60 4.44 4.72
N LEU A 113 -3.82 3.35 4.00
CA LEU A 113 -2.81 2.31 3.76
C LEU A 113 -2.35 2.33 2.30
N ARG A 114 -1.03 2.32 2.08
CA ARG A 114 -0.41 2.13 0.77
C ARG A 114 0.55 0.95 0.81
N VAL A 115 0.44 0.03 -0.14
CA VAL A 115 1.34 -1.11 -0.29
C VAL A 115 1.97 -1.04 -1.68
N GLU A 116 3.28 -0.80 -1.75
CA GLU A 116 3.96 -0.51 -3.03
C GLU A 116 4.59 -1.73 -3.69
N CYS A 117 4.77 -2.84 -2.98
CA CYS A 117 5.42 -4.05 -3.49
C CYS A 117 4.64 -5.32 -3.13
N ARG A 118 5.05 -6.44 -3.74
CA ARG A 118 4.43 -7.75 -3.49
C ARG A 118 4.40 -8.05 -2.00
N PHE A 119 3.19 -8.22 -1.51
CA PHE A 119 2.93 -8.60 -0.14
C PHE A 119 2.96 -10.14 -0.07
N ASP A 120 4.05 -10.67 0.49
CA ASP A 120 4.25 -12.11 0.67
C ASP A 120 3.57 -12.64 1.94
N SER A 121 2.64 -11.88 2.52
CA SER A 121 1.94 -12.32 3.71
C SER A 121 0.95 -13.43 3.39
N ASN A 122 1.12 -14.57 4.06
CA ASN A 122 0.15 -15.67 4.11
C ASN A 122 -0.96 -15.41 5.14
N SER A 123 -1.07 -14.18 5.66
CA SER A 123 -1.99 -13.87 6.75
C SER A 123 -3.42 -13.83 6.25
N THR A 124 -4.21 -14.81 6.68
CA THR A 124 -5.65 -14.92 6.45
C THR A 124 -6.47 -14.17 7.52
N SER A 125 -5.81 -13.37 8.37
CA SER A 125 -6.49 -12.75 9.51
C SER A 125 -7.47 -11.67 9.04
N SER A 126 -8.69 -11.70 9.58
CA SER A 126 -9.75 -10.72 9.31
C SER A 126 -9.61 -9.42 10.12
N VAL A 127 -8.37 -9.04 10.45
CA VAL A 127 -8.11 -7.85 11.27
C VAL A 127 -8.25 -6.60 10.42
N CYS A 128 -8.87 -5.57 10.99
CA CYS A 128 -9.27 -4.35 10.31
C CYS A 128 -8.96 -3.10 11.12
N TRP A 129 -8.63 -2.03 10.41
CA TRP A 129 -8.64 -0.69 10.97
C TRP A 129 -10.09 -0.18 11.09
N PRO A 130 -10.50 0.37 12.25
CA PRO A 130 -11.88 0.82 12.47
C PRO A 130 -12.34 1.96 11.55
N HIS A 131 -11.40 2.82 11.13
CA HIS A 131 -11.68 4.06 10.40
C HIS A 131 -10.83 4.20 9.14
N MET A 132 -10.78 3.14 8.33
CA MET A 132 -10.02 3.18 7.08
C MET A 132 -10.78 3.96 5.99
N ASP A 133 -10.14 4.96 5.41
CA ASP A 133 -10.70 5.75 4.32
C ASP A 133 -10.15 5.32 2.97
N TYR A 134 -8.86 4.97 2.94
CA TYR A 134 -8.13 4.72 1.72
C TYR A 134 -7.26 3.47 1.84
N VAL A 135 -7.38 2.57 0.88
CA VAL A 135 -6.37 1.51 0.67
C VAL A 135 -5.86 1.56 -0.76
N GLY A 136 -4.54 1.56 -0.91
CA GLY A 136 -3.87 1.47 -2.19
C GLY A 136 -2.89 0.31 -2.23
N GLY A 137 -2.86 -0.45 -3.32
CA GLY A 137 -1.83 -1.48 -3.50
C GLY A 137 -2.06 -2.43 -4.66
N PRO A 138 -1.16 -3.42 -4.84
CA PRO A 138 -1.28 -4.42 -5.87
C PRO A 138 -2.57 -5.24 -5.71
N ILE A 139 -3.15 -5.73 -6.80
CA ILE A 139 -4.39 -6.51 -6.75
C ILE A 139 -4.26 -7.79 -5.93
N GLU A 140 -3.06 -8.37 -5.91
CA GLU A 140 -2.73 -9.55 -5.12
C GLU A 140 -2.87 -9.30 -3.61
N LEU A 141 -2.79 -8.04 -3.17
CA LEU A 141 -3.10 -7.65 -1.79
C LEU A 141 -4.56 -7.97 -1.44
N LEU A 142 -5.46 -7.65 -2.37
CA LEU A 142 -6.91 -7.79 -2.20
C LEU A 142 -7.36 -9.25 -2.32
N GLU A 143 -6.62 -10.06 -3.07
CA GLU A 143 -6.87 -11.50 -3.16
C GLU A 143 -6.51 -12.23 -1.85
N LYS A 144 -5.49 -11.77 -1.13
CA LYS A 144 -4.97 -12.42 0.08
C LYS A 144 -5.55 -11.87 1.38
N TRP A 145 -5.78 -10.56 1.44
CA TRP A 145 -6.30 -9.91 2.63
C TRP A 145 -7.83 -9.92 2.60
N SER A 146 -8.45 -10.63 3.55
CA SER A 146 -9.90 -10.67 3.71
C SER A 146 -10.44 -9.31 4.18
N PHE A 147 -10.92 -8.53 3.21
CA PHE A 147 -11.44 -7.19 3.42
C PHE A 147 -12.82 -7.21 4.08
N ASN A 148 -12.85 -7.21 5.41
CA ASN A 148 -14.06 -6.98 6.21
C ASN A 148 -14.14 -5.54 6.74
N CYS A 149 -13.24 -4.66 6.29
CA CYS A 149 -13.05 -3.33 6.86
C CYS A 149 -13.91 -2.31 6.12
N TYR A 150 -14.35 -1.28 6.85
CA TYR A 150 -14.91 -0.08 6.23
C TYR A 150 -13.80 0.62 5.47
N VAL A 151 -13.91 0.70 4.14
CA VAL A 151 -13.04 1.46 3.24
C VAL A 151 -13.88 2.24 2.25
N HIS A 152 -13.59 3.53 2.09
CA HIS A 152 -14.32 4.44 1.19
C HIS A 152 -13.69 4.49 -0.20
N HIS A 153 -12.36 4.45 -0.29
CA HIS A 153 -11.64 4.46 -1.56
C HIS A 153 -10.63 3.32 -1.66
N LEU A 154 -10.70 2.60 -2.77
CA LEU A 154 -9.76 1.56 -3.13
C LEU A 154 -8.96 1.96 -4.38
N SER A 155 -7.63 1.96 -4.28
CA SER A 155 -6.72 2.20 -5.38
C SER A 155 -5.94 0.93 -5.73
N ILE A 156 -6.22 0.34 -6.88
CA ILE A 156 -5.55 -0.86 -7.36
C ILE A 156 -4.36 -0.45 -8.21
N THR A 157 -3.15 -0.82 -7.78
CA THR A 157 -1.93 -0.68 -8.58
C THR A 157 -1.78 -1.91 -9.44
N SER A 158 -2.04 -1.77 -10.74
CA SER A 158 -1.92 -2.91 -11.67
C SER A 158 -0.61 -2.83 -12.44
N ALA A 159 -0.01 -3.98 -12.73
CA ALA A 159 1.10 -4.09 -13.67
C ALA A 159 0.64 -3.93 -15.14
N LEU A 160 -0.56 -3.40 -15.37
CA LEU A 160 -1.08 -3.10 -16.70
C LEU A 160 -0.18 -2.08 -17.39
N TYR A 161 0.41 -2.53 -18.50
CA TYR A 161 1.09 -1.67 -19.44
C TYR A 161 0.20 -1.51 -20.68
N LEU A 162 -0.27 -0.30 -20.91
CA LEU A 162 -1.10 0.08 -22.06
C LEU A 162 -0.17 0.71 -23.11
N ASP A 163 0.13 -0.04 -24.16
CA ASP A 163 1.12 0.36 -25.17
C ASP A 163 0.53 1.37 -26.17
N SER A 164 -0.80 1.39 -26.34
CA SER A 164 -1.47 2.25 -27.30
C SER A 164 -2.48 3.22 -26.67
N ALA A 165 -2.70 4.36 -27.33
CA ALA A 165 -3.80 5.27 -26.99
C ALA A 165 -5.18 4.62 -27.16
N HIS A 166 -5.28 3.59 -28.03
CA HIS A 166 -6.50 2.82 -28.19
C HIS A 166 -6.81 2.01 -26.93
N ASP A 167 -5.82 1.38 -26.31
CA ASP A 167 -6.00 0.62 -25.07
C ASP A 167 -6.47 1.51 -23.91
N VAL A 168 -5.90 2.71 -23.81
CA VAL A 168 -6.35 3.74 -22.87
C VAL A 168 -7.78 4.15 -23.18
N THR A 169 -8.13 4.33 -24.45
CA THR A 169 -9.49 4.66 -24.88
C THR A 169 -10.48 3.54 -24.55
N VAL A 170 -10.12 2.27 -24.79
CA VAL A 170 -10.97 1.10 -24.48
C VAL A 170 -11.23 1.01 -22.98
N LEU A 171 -10.19 1.18 -22.15
CA LEU A 171 -10.35 1.31 -20.70
C LEU A 171 -11.22 2.51 -20.33
N ASN A 172 -11.20 3.56 -21.16
CA ASN A 172 -11.87 4.81 -20.89
C ASN A 172 -13.32 4.92 -21.35
N THR A 173 -13.71 4.26 -22.42
CA THR A 173 -15.00 4.48 -23.09
C THR A 173 -15.96 3.31 -22.99
N ARG A 174 -15.46 2.08 -22.83
CA ARG A 174 -16.18 0.81 -22.95
C ARG A 174 -17.54 0.89 -23.66
N THR A 175 -17.51 1.28 -24.93
CA THR A 175 -18.51 0.90 -25.92
C THR A 175 -18.08 -0.46 -26.48
N HIS A 176 -18.96 -1.46 -26.40
CA HIS A 176 -18.78 -2.78 -27.01
C HIS A 176 -18.54 -2.66 -28.53
N LEU A 177 -17.30 -2.54 -28.98
CA LEU A 177 -16.95 -2.71 -30.39
C LEU A 177 -15.72 -3.61 -30.47
N ALA A 178 -15.98 -4.91 -30.50
CA ALA A 178 -15.01 -5.91 -30.91
C ALA A 178 -14.86 -5.82 -32.43
N HIS A 179 -13.65 -5.50 -32.91
CA HIS A 179 -13.05 -5.99 -34.16
C HIS A 179 -11.75 -5.23 -34.44
N ASP A 180 -10.60 -5.70 -33.93
CA ASP A 180 -9.43 -5.91 -34.79
C ASP A 180 -8.30 -6.69 -34.09
N GLY A 181 -7.45 -7.34 -34.87
CA GLY A 181 -6.47 -8.37 -34.47
C GLY A 181 -5.28 -7.95 -33.59
N HIS A 182 -5.42 -6.94 -32.73
CA HIS A 182 -4.43 -6.67 -31.68
C HIS A 182 -4.55 -7.69 -30.54
N ARG A 183 -3.41 -8.07 -29.92
CA ARG A 183 -3.39 -8.84 -28.66
C ARG A 183 -4.22 -8.07 -27.63
N SER A 184 -5.47 -8.48 -27.52
CA SER A 184 -6.46 -7.71 -26.83
C SER A 184 -6.13 -7.67 -25.33
N ILE A 185 -6.17 -6.49 -24.74
CA ILE A 185 -6.06 -6.27 -23.28
C ILE A 185 -7.40 -6.63 -22.60
N THR A 186 -8.46 -6.87 -23.39
CA THR A 186 -9.81 -7.26 -22.94
C THR A 186 -9.83 -8.38 -21.89
N PRO A 187 -9.15 -9.53 -22.02
CA PRO A 187 -9.20 -10.58 -20.99
C PRO A 187 -8.61 -10.15 -19.63
N MET A 188 -7.61 -9.26 -19.61
CA MET A 188 -7.04 -8.75 -18.36
C MET A 188 -7.94 -7.67 -17.73
N LEU A 189 -8.60 -6.87 -18.56
CA LEU A 189 -9.63 -5.91 -18.12
C LEU A 189 -10.86 -6.62 -17.58
N ASP A 190 -11.35 -7.65 -18.27
CA ASP A 190 -12.49 -8.45 -17.82
C ASP A 190 -12.20 -9.11 -16.47
N LYS A 191 -10.98 -9.64 -16.29
CA LYS A 191 -10.54 -10.18 -14.98
C LYS A 191 -10.53 -9.08 -13.91
N LEU A 192 -9.94 -7.93 -14.20
CA LEU A 192 -9.86 -6.82 -13.26
C LEU A 192 -11.24 -6.31 -12.85
N GLU A 193 -12.14 -6.16 -13.82
CA GLU A 193 -13.52 -5.77 -13.56
C GLU A 193 -14.29 -6.81 -12.78
N GLN A 194 -14.11 -8.09 -13.07
CA GLN A 194 -14.71 -9.16 -12.28
C GLN A 194 -14.23 -9.07 -10.83
N GLN A 195 -12.95 -8.80 -10.60
CA GLN A 195 -12.40 -8.58 -9.25
C GLN A 195 -12.97 -7.33 -8.60
N VAL A 196 -13.09 -6.21 -9.34
CA VAL A 196 -13.72 -4.99 -8.84
C VAL A 196 -15.19 -5.22 -8.49
N HIS A 197 -15.96 -5.96 -9.30
CA HIS A 197 -17.34 -6.31 -8.99
C HIS A 197 -17.45 -7.13 -7.70
N VAL A 198 -16.60 -8.15 -7.54
CA VAL A 198 -16.53 -8.92 -6.30
C VAL A 198 -16.26 -8.00 -5.12
N LEU A 199 -15.30 -7.07 -5.23
CA LEU A 199 -14.96 -6.14 -4.14
C LEU A 199 -16.11 -5.18 -3.83
N ILE A 200 -16.84 -4.70 -4.84
CA ILE A 200 -18.00 -3.84 -4.66
C ILE A 200 -19.12 -4.59 -3.96
N GLU A 201 -19.36 -5.86 -4.26
CA GLU A 201 -20.39 -6.63 -3.56
C GLU A 201 -20.04 -6.87 -2.09
N HIS A 202 -18.75 -7.09 -1.77
CA HIS A 202 -18.31 -7.42 -0.41
C HIS A 202 -18.05 -6.19 0.48
N ILE A 203 -17.61 -5.05 -0.07
CA ILE A 203 -17.23 -3.86 0.72
C ILE A 203 -18.35 -2.81 0.63
N HIS A 204 -19.33 -2.90 1.53
CA HIS A 204 -20.52 -2.03 1.54
C HIS A 204 -20.25 -0.53 1.67
N SER A 205 -19.12 -0.16 2.29
CA SER A 205 -18.70 1.23 2.48
C SER A 205 -18.03 1.86 1.25
N LEU A 206 -17.68 1.06 0.23
CA LEU A 206 -16.88 1.52 -0.90
C LEU A 206 -17.63 2.58 -1.72
N GLN A 207 -17.03 3.75 -1.88
CA GLN A 207 -17.57 4.89 -2.62
C GLN A 207 -16.81 5.14 -3.92
N TYR A 208 -15.51 4.85 -3.94
CA TYR A 208 -14.65 5.11 -5.08
C TYR A 208 -13.71 3.94 -5.34
N VAL A 209 -13.38 3.72 -6.61
CA VAL A 209 -12.34 2.81 -7.06
C VAL A 209 -11.46 3.52 -8.07
N SER A 210 -10.14 3.38 -7.94
CA SER A 210 -9.20 3.81 -8.97
C SER A 210 -8.28 2.67 -9.36
N ILE A 211 -7.94 2.59 -10.64
CA ILE A 211 -7.00 1.60 -11.17
C ILE A 211 -5.84 2.37 -11.78
N GLN A 212 -4.65 2.17 -11.23
CA GLN A 212 -3.42 2.73 -11.77
C GLN A 212 -2.86 1.79 -12.83
N TYR A 213 -2.44 2.36 -13.95
CA TYR A 213 -1.80 1.66 -15.06
C TYR A 213 -0.63 2.47 -15.59
N THR A 214 0.29 1.79 -16.25
CA THR A 214 1.40 2.42 -16.97
C THR A 214 1.06 2.53 -18.44
N THR A 215 1.37 3.68 -19.03
CA THR A 215 1.36 3.87 -20.48
C THR A 215 2.79 4.08 -20.96
N SER A 216 3.00 4.05 -22.28
CA SER A 216 4.30 4.39 -22.88
C SER A 216 4.79 5.82 -22.54
N ARG A 217 3.91 6.69 -22.04
CA ARG A 217 4.22 8.10 -21.74
C ARG A 217 4.26 8.45 -20.26
N ALA A 218 3.39 7.82 -19.45
CA ALA A 218 3.21 8.17 -18.05
C ALA A 218 2.48 7.08 -17.25
N LEU A 219 2.61 7.17 -15.92
CA LEU A 219 1.67 6.57 -14.98
C LEU A 219 0.35 7.34 -15.03
N ASP A 220 -0.74 6.63 -15.23
CA ASP A 220 -2.09 7.20 -15.32
C ASP A 220 -3.07 6.33 -14.51
N ALA A 221 -4.27 6.84 -14.25
CA ALA A 221 -5.26 6.13 -13.46
C ALA A 221 -6.68 6.37 -13.95
N GLY A 222 -7.44 5.28 -14.06
CA GLY A 222 -8.88 5.32 -14.26
C GLY A 222 -9.58 5.49 -12.92
N TRP A 223 -10.68 6.24 -12.89
CA TRP A 223 -11.45 6.51 -11.68
C TRP A 223 -12.92 6.24 -11.89
N TRP A 224 -13.52 5.59 -10.90
CA TRP A 224 -14.93 5.24 -10.86
C TRP A 224 -15.51 5.57 -9.48
N ARG A 225 -16.76 6.03 -9.47
CA ARG A 225 -17.61 6.13 -8.29
C ARG A 225 -18.52 4.91 -8.24
N ILE A 226 -18.82 4.44 -7.03
CA ILE A 226 -19.83 3.41 -6.82
C ILE A 226 -21.19 4.09 -6.79
N VAL A 227 -22.12 3.60 -7.61
CA VAL A 227 -23.50 4.07 -7.66
C VAL A 227 -24.45 2.92 -7.37
N ARG A 228 -25.63 3.24 -6.84
CA ARG A 228 -26.71 2.27 -6.65
C ARG A 228 -27.74 2.45 -7.75
N SER A 229 -28.09 1.35 -8.41
CA SER A 229 -29.18 1.28 -9.37
C SER A 229 -30.17 0.21 -8.90
N GLY A 230 -31.18 0.64 -8.14
CA GLY A 230 -32.07 -0.30 -7.45
C GLY A 230 -31.36 -1.01 -6.30
N GLU A 231 -31.37 -2.35 -6.32
CA GLU A 231 -30.67 -3.19 -5.32
C GLU A 231 -29.21 -3.46 -5.68
N GLU A 232 -28.79 -3.18 -6.91
CA GLU A 232 -27.45 -3.50 -7.41
C GLU A 232 -26.49 -2.32 -7.25
N ARG A 233 -25.22 -2.63 -6.93
CA ARG A 233 -24.12 -1.66 -6.88
C ARG A 233 -23.30 -1.77 -8.15
N THR A 234 -23.19 -0.66 -8.88
CA THR A 234 -22.42 -0.60 -10.13
C THR A 234 -21.36 0.48 -10.06
N VAL A 235 -20.46 0.50 -11.05
CA VAL A 235 -19.44 1.54 -11.20
C VAL A 235 -19.84 2.53 -12.28
N GLU A 236 -19.70 3.81 -11.98
CA GLU A 236 -19.81 4.89 -12.95
C GLU A 236 -18.45 5.58 -13.06
N ARG A 237 -17.97 5.76 -14.28
CA ARG A 237 -16.71 6.47 -14.52
C ARG A 237 -16.86 7.95 -14.18
N ILE A 238 -15.87 8.53 -13.51
CA ILE A 238 -15.87 9.97 -13.19
C ILE A 238 -14.85 10.72 -14.04
N SER A 239 -15.04 12.05 -14.13
CA SER A 239 -14.11 12.91 -14.86
C SER A 239 -12.75 12.98 -14.16
N GLN A 240 -11.71 13.31 -14.92
CA GLN A 240 -10.37 13.54 -14.36
C GLN A 240 -10.38 14.67 -13.32
N TYR A 241 -11.19 15.71 -13.54
CA TYR A 241 -11.33 16.82 -12.61
C TYR A 241 -11.92 16.36 -11.26
N ASP A 242 -12.98 15.54 -11.29
CA ASP A 242 -13.57 14.98 -10.06
C ASP A 242 -12.60 14.04 -9.34
N ALA A 243 -11.87 13.22 -10.12
CA ALA A 243 -10.83 12.34 -9.60
C ALA A 243 -9.72 13.13 -8.87
N GLU A 244 -9.28 14.25 -9.44
CA GLU A 244 -8.29 15.12 -8.81
C GLU A 244 -8.81 15.76 -7.51
N GLN A 245 -10.08 16.15 -7.47
CA GLN A 245 -10.70 16.65 -6.25
C GLN A 245 -10.82 15.58 -5.17
N ILE A 246 -11.23 14.37 -5.53
CA ILE A 246 -11.30 13.23 -4.59
C ILE A 246 -9.91 12.91 -4.06
N ARG A 247 -8.90 12.83 -4.95
CA ARG A 247 -7.51 12.63 -4.57
C ARG A 247 -7.01 13.72 -3.62
N ALA A 248 -7.30 14.98 -3.92
CA ALA A 248 -6.94 16.10 -3.07
C ALA A 248 -7.59 15.99 -1.68
N LYS A 249 -8.86 15.57 -1.61
CA LYS A 249 -9.57 15.34 -0.33
C LYS A 249 -8.98 14.18 0.46
N ILE A 250 -8.64 13.06 -0.19
CA ILE A 250 -7.97 11.92 0.46
C ILE A 250 -6.63 12.34 1.04
N ASN A 251 -5.88 13.15 0.29
CA ASN A 251 -4.56 13.61 0.71
C ASN A 251 -4.63 14.76 1.72
N ALA A 252 -5.75 15.49 1.78
CA ALA A 252 -5.94 16.60 2.70
C ALA A 252 -5.85 16.10 4.15
N ARG A 253 -5.08 16.84 4.96
CA ARG A 253 -4.52 16.38 6.24
C ARG A 253 -5.55 16.13 7.36
N ASP A 254 -6.82 16.44 7.14
CA ASP A 254 -7.89 16.44 8.15
C ASP A 254 -9.22 15.94 7.55
N LEU A 255 -9.23 14.69 7.07
CA LEU A 255 -10.41 14.07 6.49
C LEU A 255 -11.49 13.92 7.58
N ASP A 256 -12.48 14.83 7.63
CA ASP A 256 -13.70 14.64 8.41
C ASP A 256 -14.65 13.73 7.60
N PRO A 257 -14.88 12.48 8.02
CA PRO A 257 -15.75 11.55 7.29
C PRO A 257 -17.22 12.02 7.24
N ALA A 258 -17.62 13.01 8.05
CA ALA A 258 -18.96 13.59 8.02
C ALA A 258 -19.25 14.44 6.75
N LEU A 259 -18.24 14.79 5.96
CA LEU A 259 -18.41 15.59 4.74
C LEU A 259 -18.85 14.78 3.50
N PHE A 260 -19.15 13.49 3.66
CA PHE A 260 -19.52 12.56 2.57
C PHE A 260 -21.00 12.12 2.62
N ILE A 261 -21.86 12.87 3.30
CA ILE A 261 -23.32 12.65 3.33
C ILE A 261 -24.01 13.61 2.34
#